data_AF-A0A1F4TJT4-F1
#
_entry.id   AF-A0A1F4TJT4-F1
#
_cell.length_a   1.000
_cell.length_b   1.000
_cell.length_c   1.000
_cell.angle_alpha   90.00
_cell.angle_beta   90.00
_cell.angle_gamma   90.00
#
_symmetry.space_group_name_H-M   'P 1'
#
loop_
_entity.id
_entity.type
_entity.pdbx_description
1 polymer ?
#
loop_
_entity_poly.entity_id
_entity_poly.type
_entity_poly.pdbx_seq_one_letter_code
_entity_poly.pdbx_strand_id
1 'polypeptide(L)' 'MTNRRILTLSLPQSLQKEIGEVAKEEKVSVSELFRLAIRDFIGRMKWDKAAKYGQRVAREMKITEDDIEGIVHEFRKK' A
#
# COMPACT_ATOMS: atom_id res chain seq x y z
N MET A 1 -13.21 -17.87 -8.84
CA MET A 1 -14.06 -17.09 -7.92
C MET A 1 -13.17 -16.44 -6.86
N THR A 2 -13.19 -15.11 -6.74
CA THR A 2 -12.51 -14.41 -5.65
C THR A 2 -13.28 -14.64 -4.36
N ASN A 3 -12.67 -15.34 -3.40
CA ASN A 3 -13.27 -15.64 -2.10
C ASN A 3 -13.38 -14.35 -1.27
N ARG A 4 -14.61 -13.86 -1.06
CA ARG A 4 -14.90 -12.64 -0.29
C ARG A 4 -15.54 -13.03 1.03
N ARG A 5 -15.06 -12.47 2.14
CA ARG A 5 -15.63 -12.61 3.48
C ARG A 5 -16.27 -11.30 3.91
N ILE A 6 -17.37 -11.38 4.66
CA ILE A 6 -18.02 -10.22 5.26
C ILE A 6 -17.22 -9.81 6.50
N LEU A 7 -17.04 -8.50 6.66
CA LEU A 7 -16.37 -7.89 7.80
C LEU A 7 -17.34 -6.90 8.45
N THR A 8 -17.65 -7.09 9.72
CA THR A 8 -18.50 -6.19 10.50
C THR A 8 -17.61 -5.35 11.41
N LEU A 9 -17.72 -4.02 11.31
CA LEU A 9 -16.85 -3.06 12.00
C LEU A 9 -17.71 -1.98 12.66
N SER A 10 -17.29 -1.48 13.82
CA SER A 10 -17.86 -0.29 14.44
C SER A 10 -17.04 0.94 14.03
N LEU A 11 -17.71 2.03 13.68
CA LEU A 11 -17.09 3.29 13.27
C LEU A 11 -17.77 4.47 13.99
N PRO A 12 -17.04 5.55 14.28
CA PRO A 12 -17.65 6.79 14.74
C PRO A 12 -18.71 7.28 13.73
N GLN A 13 -19.83 7.80 14.23
CA GLN A 13 -20.95 8.24 13.39
C GLN A 13 -20.53 9.34 12.40
N SER A 14 -19.66 10.26 12.84
CA SER A 14 -19.09 11.30 11.97
C SER A 14 -18.35 10.71 10.78
N LEU A 15 -17.50 9.72 11.03
CA LEU A 15 -16.72 9.04 10.00
C LEU A 15 -17.60 8.23 9.05
N GLN A 16 -18.66 7.59 9.55
CA GLN A 16 -19.60 6.87 8.71
C GLN A 16 -20.30 7.80 7.69
N LYS A 17 -20.66 9.01 8.12
CA LYS A 17 -21.27 10.03 7.25
C LYS A 17 -20.30 10.47 6.16
N GLU A 18 -19.07 10.82 6.55
CA GLU A 18 -18.01 11.25 5.63
C GLU A 18 -17.71 10.18 4.57
N ILE A 19 -17.57 8.91 4.98
CA ILE A 19 -17.36 7.80 4.04
C ILE A 19 -18.51 7.70 3.02
N GLY A 20 -19.75 7.92 3.46
CA GLY A 20 -20.91 7.92 2.58
C GLY A 20 -20.92 9.08 1.58
N GLU A 21 -20.41 10.24 1.96
CA GLU A 21 -20.27 11.42 1.10
C GLU A 21 -19.17 11.19 0.05
N VAL A 22 -17.98 10.75 0.49
CA VAL A 22 -16.86 10.42 -0.40
C VAL A 22 -17.23 9.33 -1.41
N ALA A 23 -17.91 8.27 -0.96
CA ALA A 23 -18.33 7.19 -1.86
C ALA A 23 -19.29 7.68 -2.95
N LYS A 24 -20.18 8.65 -2.64
CA LYS A 24 -21.09 9.27 -3.62
C LYS A 24 -20.33 10.14 -4.61
N GLU A 25 -19.40 10.96 -4.14
CA GLU A 25 -18.58 11.83 -4.98
C GLU A 25 -17.75 11.02 -5.98
N GLU A 26 -17.08 9.98 -5.49
CA GLU A 26 -16.26 9.05 -6.28
C GLU A 26 -17.09 8.04 -7.11
N LYS A 27 -18.43 8.05 -6.96
CA LYS A 27 -19.36 7.12 -7.63
C LYS A 27 -19.02 5.64 -7.42
N VAL A 28 -18.52 5.29 -6.23
CA VAL A 28 -18.19 3.91 -5.84
C VAL A 28 -19.06 3.45 -4.67
N SER A 29 -19.20 2.13 -4.51
CA SER A 29 -19.84 1.60 -3.31
C SER A 29 -18.95 1.83 -2.07
N VAL A 30 -19.55 2.02 -0.89
CA VAL A 30 -18.82 2.11 0.39
C VAL A 30 -17.86 0.91 0.56
N SER A 31 -18.32 -0.29 0.23
CA SER A 31 -17.49 -1.50 0.31
C SER A 31 -16.29 -1.47 -0.64
N GLU A 32 -16.40 -0.82 -1.81
CA GLU A 32 -15.27 -0.65 -2.73
C GLU A 32 -14.30 0.41 -2.21
N LEU A 33 -14.81 1.54 -1.74
CA LEU A 33 -14.00 2.57 -1.10
C LEU A 33 -13.17 1.99 0.05
N PHE A 34 -13.79 1.18 0.92
CA PHE A 34 -13.08 0.45 1.99
C PHE A 34 -12.00 -0.50 1.44
N ARG A 35 -12.30 -1.26 0.39
CA ARG A 35 -11.31 -2.18 -0.21
C ARG A 35 -10.12 -1.42 -0.79
N LEU A 36 -10.34 -0.29 -1.44
CA LEU A 36 -9.29 0.56 -1.98
C LEU A 36 -8.45 1.16 -0.85
N ALA A 37 -9.10 1.78 0.14
CA ALA A 37 -8.44 2.41 1.27
C ALA A 37 -7.59 1.42 2.09
N ILE A 38 -8.13 0.24 2.40
CA ILE A 38 -7.40 -0.80 3.15
C ILE A 38 -6.22 -1.32 2.33
N ARG A 39 -6.40 -1.56 1.03
CA ARG A 39 -5.32 -2.04 0.14
C ARG A 39 -4.18 -1.02 0.07
N ASP A 40 -4.52 0.25 -0.10
CA ASP A 40 -3.58 1.35 -0.17
C ASP A 40 -2.83 1.56 1.17
N PHE A 41 -3.55 1.53 2.29
CA PHE A 41 -2.96 1.61 3.63
C PHE A 41 -1.97 0.47 3.90
N ILE A 42 -2.36 -0.78 3.64
CA ILE A 42 -1.48 -1.95 3.78
C ILE A 42 -0.29 -1.85 2.81
N GLY A 43 -0.54 -1.38 1.58
CA GLY A 43 0.48 -1.15 0.57
C GLY A 43 1.57 -0.20 1.06
N ARG A 44 1.17 0.97 1.58
CA ARG A 44 2.09 1.94 2.18
C ARG A 44 2.91 1.34 3.32
N MET A 45 2.27 0.62 4.25
CA MET A 45 2.98 -0.04 5.34
C MET A 45 4.02 -1.06 4.86
N LYS A 46 3.74 -1.79 3.77
CA LYS A 46 4.68 -2.74 3.17
C LYS A 46 5.85 -2.00 2.51
N TRP A 47 5.55 -0.94 1.75
CA TRP A 47 6.57 -0.10 1.13
C TRP A 47 7.49 0.54 2.16
N ASP A 48 6.96 1.07 3.26
CA ASP A 48 7.77 1.66 4.33
C ASP A 48 8.72 0.64 4.96
N LYS A 49 8.26 -0.59 5.18
CA LYS A 49 9.10 -1.68 5.68
C LYS A 49 10.19 -2.05 4.69
N ALA A 50 9.85 -2.19 3.42
CA ALA A 50 10.82 -2.49 2.36
C ALA A 50 11.86 -1.37 2.21
N ALA A 51 11.42 -0.11 2.25
CA ALA A 51 12.30 1.05 2.18
C ALA A 51 13.27 1.11 3.36
N LYS A 52 12.79 0.89 4.59
CA LYS A 52 13.67 0.81 5.78
C LYS A 52 14.70 -0.30 5.67
N TYR A 53 14.29 -1.47 5.19
CA TYR A 53 15.20 -2.58 4.93
C TYR A 53 16.25 -2.22 3.87
N GLY A 54 15.81 -1.67 2.73
CA GLY A 54 16.68 -1.25 1.63
C GLY A 54 17.68 -0.18 2.06
N GLN A 55 17.25 0.83 2.81
CA GLN A 55 18.13 1.86 3.36
C GLN A 55 19.21 1.28 4.28
N ARG A 56 18.85 0.30 5.11
CA ARG A 56 19.82 -0.39 5.98
C ARG A 56 20.86 -1.15 5.14
N VAL A 57 20.42 -1.94 4.16
CA VAL A 57 21.31 -2.69 3.27
C VAL A 57 22.21 -1.75 2.47
N ALA A 58 21.66 -0.67 1.90
CA ALA A 58 22.43 0.30 1.14
C ALA A 58 23.53 0.96 1.98
N ARG A 59 23.25 1.28 3.26
CA ARG A 59 24.26 1.80 4.19
C ARG A 59 25.34 0.78 4.52
N GLU A 60 24.95 -0.47 4.81
CA GLU A 60 25.88 -1.55 5.14
C GLU A 60 26.81 -1.88 3.96
N MET A 61 26.27 -1.86 2.74
CA MET A 61 27.00 -2.17 1.51
C MET A 61 27.59 -0.94 0.80
N LYS A 62 27.39 0.27 1.34
CA LYS A 62 27.80 1.54 0.74
C LYS A 62 27.31 1.74 -0.70
N ILE A 63 26.11 1.23 -0.99
CA ILE A 63 25.45 1.37 -2.30
C ILE A 63 24.93 2.79 -2.44
N THR A 64 25.27 3.43 -3.56
CA THR A 64 24.76 4.73 -3.97
C THR A 64 23.72 4.59 -5.07
N GLU A 65 23.08 5.69 -5.47
CA GLU A 65 22.08 5.68 -6.55
C GLU A 65 22.67 5.25 -7.89
N ASP A 66 23.92 5.65 -8.17
CA ASP A 66 24.64 5.32 -9.41
C ASP A 66 24.91 3.81 -9.54
N ASP A 67 25.02 3.10 -8.41
CA ASP A 67 25.25 1.65 -8.39
C ASP A 67 23.99 0.83 -8.71
N ILE A 68 22.80 1.42 -8.58
CA ILE A 68 21.51 0.70 -8.66
C ILE A 68 21.30 0.09 -10.04
N GLU A 69 21.58 0.85 -11.10
CA GLU A 69 21.35 0.37 -12.47
C GLU A 69 22.20 -0.88 -12.77
N GLY A 70 23.46 -0.87 -12.36
CA GLY A 70 24.37 -2.00 -12.50
C GLY A 70 23.89 -3.24 -11.75
N ILE A 71 23.51 -3.08 -10.47
CA ILE A 71 23.00 -4.17 -9.62
C ILE A 71 21.72 -4.78 -10.20
N VAL A 72 20.78 -3.94 -10.65
CA VAL A 72 19.51 -4.41 -11.24
C VAL A 72 19.75 -5.11 -12.57
N HIS A 73 20.65 -4.59 -13.39
CA HIS A 73 20.99 -5.19 -14.67
C HIS A 73 21.67 -6.56 -14.50
N GLU A 74 22.58 -6.69 -13.54
CA GLU A 74 23.20 -7.98 -13.19
C GLU A 74 22.16 -8.99 -12.69
N PHE A 75 21.27 -8.57 -11.78
CA PHE A 75 20.21 -9.45 -11.26
C PHE A 75 19.26 -9.94 -12.36
N ARG A 76 18.85 -9.08 -13.30
CA ARG A 76 17.93 -9.43 -14.41
C ARG A 76 18.56 -10.28 -15.51
N LYS A 77 19.89 -10.38 -15.55
CA LYS A 77 20.61 -11.28 -16.49
C LYS A 77 20.58 -12.74 -16.04
N LYS A 78 20.31 -13.00 -14.76
CA LYS A 78 19.99 -14.33 -14.24
C LYS A 78 18.52 -14.67 -14.46
#